data_AF-F9ZVC1-F1
#
_entry.id   AF-F9ZVC1-F1
#
_cell.length_a   1.000
_cell.length_b   1.000
_cell.length_c   1.000
_cell.angle_alpha   90.00
_cell.angle_beta   90.00
_cell.angle_gamma   90.00
#
_symmetry.space_group_name_H-M   'P 1'
#
loop_
_entity.id
_entity.type
_entity.pdbx_description
1 polymer ?
#
loop_
_entity_poly.entity_id
_entity_poly.type
_entity_poly.pdbx_seq_one_letter_code
_entity_poly.pdbx_strand_id
1 'polypeptide(L)'
;MARKSSFYKARWNRCGLNETRAAEIIGCTVEDVQRFDDEGAPIAERLLLLWDSKHVNHDGWDGFLFSRGILRYKNRRWTPCMLKAIHNEREELDALRREISRLKTWRGLFTFSVYKAVNCVRHHKARRGLKID
;
A
#
# COMPACT_ATOMS: atom_id res chain seq x y z
N MET A 1 -33.79 -4.52 -23.61
CA MET A 1 -33.03 -4.77 -22.36
C MET A 1 -33.68 -3.98 -21.23
N ALA A 2 -33.97 -4.61 -20.09
CA ALA A 2 -34.50 -3.91 -18.93
C ALA A 2 -33.49 -2.87 -18.41
N ARG A 3 -33.97 -1.69 -18.02
CA ARG A 3 -33.14 -0.60 -17.50
C ARG A 3 -32.71 -0.96 -16.08
N LYS A 4 -31.41 -1.15 -15.85
CA LYS A 4 -30.86 -1.44 -14.52
C LYS A 4 -31.18 -0.34 -13.50
N SER A 5 -31.43 -0.75 -12.25
CA SER A 5 -31.85 0.12 -11.15
C SER A 5 -30.78 1.15 -10.78
N SER A 6 -31.15 2.17 -10.00
CA SER A 6 -30.18 3.12 -9.43
C SER A 6 -29.19 2.41 -8.50
N PHE A 7 -29.69 1.46 -7.71
CA PHE A 7 -28.90 0.63 -6.82
C PHE A 7 -27.82 -0.14 -7.57
N TYR A 8 -28.16 -0.80 -8.69
CA TYR A 8 -27.17 -1.49 -9.53
C TYR A 8 -26.06 -0.55 -9.99
N LYS A 9 -26.41 0.66 -10.45
CA LYS A 9 -25.43 1.65 -10.90
C LYS A 9 -24.55 2.14 -9.76
N ALA A 10 -25.12 2.34 -8.57
CA ALA A 10 -24.35 2.71 -7.38
C ALA A 10 -23.40 1.59 -6.95
N ARG A 11 -23.89 0.34 -6.84
CA ARG A 11 -23.09 -0.83 -6.46
C ARG A 11 -21.96 -1.10 -7.45
N TRP A 12 -22.29 -1.23 -8.74
CA TRP A 12 -21.34 -1.64 -9.76
C TRP A 12 -20.49 -0.49 -10.29
N ASN A 13 -21.11 0.60 -10.78
CA ASN A 13 -20.35 1.67 -11.44
C ASN A 13 -19.69 2.61 -10.42
N ARG A 14 -20.32 2.84 -9.26
CA ARG A 14 -19.83 3.80 -8.27
C ARG A 14 -19.00 3.16 -7.16
N CYS A 15 -19.41 2.03 -6.60
CA CYS A 15 -18.68 1.36 -5.51
C CYS A 15 -17.76 0.24 -6.01
N GLY A 16 -18.01 -0.32 -7.20
CA GLY A 16 -17.20 -1.41 -7.77
C GLY A 16 -17.31 -2.73 -6.99
N LEU A 17 -18.46 -3.00 -6.38
CA LEU A 17 -18.68 -4.16 -5.52
C LEU A 17 -19.38 -5.29 -6.27
N ASN A 18 -18.94 -6.53 -6.06
CA ASN A 18 -19.70 -7.72 -6.43
C ASN A 18 -20.87 -7.95 -5.45
N GLU A 19 -21.77 -8.87 -5.79
CA GLU A 19 -22.99 -9.11 -5.01
C GLU A 19 -22.69 -9.63 -3.61
N THR A 20 -21.74 -10.56 -3.47
CA THR A 20 -21.30 -11.11 -2.18
C THR A 20 -20.81 -10.02 -1.24
N ARG A 21 -19.94 -9.13 -1.72
CA ARG A 21 -19.40 -8.06 -0.90
C ARG A 21 -20.44 -6.99 -0.58
N ALA A 22 -21.36 -6.71 -1.50
CA ALA A 22 -22.47 -5.81 -1.25
C ALA A 22 -23.42 -6.39 -0.17
N ALA A 23 -23.71 -7.69 -0.24
CA ALA A 23 -24.53 -8.41 0.75
C ALA A 23 -23.91 -8.33 2.15
N GLU A 24 -22.60 -8.54 2.28
CA GLU A 24 -21.85 -8.37 3.53
C GLU A 24 -21.92 -6.95 4.08
N ILE A 25 -21.78 -5.93 3.23
CA ILE A 25 -21.80 -4.52 3.65
C ILE A 25 -23.21 -4.09 4.10
N ILE A 26 -24.24 -4.56 3.39
CA ILE A 26 -25.64 -4.21 3.65
C ILE A 26 -26.21 -5.03 4.82
N GLY A 27 -25.68 -6.23 5.06
CA GLY A 27 -26.23 -7.18 6.04
C GLY A 27 -27.47 -7.91 5.52
N CYS A 28 -27.45 -8.31 4.24
CA CYS A 28 -28.54 -9.03 3.58
C CYS A 28 -28.00 -10.25 2.80
N THR A 29 -28.85 -11.00 2.11
CA THR A 29 -28.39 -12.13 1.29
C THR A 29 -28.00 -11.69 -0.13
N VAL A 30 -27.35 -12.57 -0.89
CA VAL A 30 -26.99 -12.30 -2.30
C VAL A 30 -28.25 -12.16 -3.16
N GLU A 31 -29.27 -12.97 -2.88
CA GLU A 31 -30.55 -12.94 -3.57
C GLU A 31 -31.28 -11.61 -3.35
N ASP A 32 -31.20 -11.04 -2.14
CA ASP A 32 -31.71 -9.69 -1.86
C ASP A 32 -30.98 -8.64 -2.71
N VAL A 33 -29.66 -8.74 -2.85
CA VAL A 33 -28.87 -7.82 -3.69
C VAL A 33 -29.26 -7.93 -5.16
N GLN A 34 -29.47 -9.15 -5.68
CA GLN A 34 -29.95 -9.37 -7.04
C GLN A 34 -31.33 -8.74 -7.25
N ARG A 35 -32.23 -8.93 -6.29
CA ARG A 35 -33.55 -8.26 -6.30
C ARG A 35 -33.40 -6.74 -6.30
N PHE A 36 -32.51 -6.18 -5.48
CA PHE A 36 -32.24 -4.73 -5.44
C PHE A 36 -31.62 -4.20 -6.75
N ASP A 37 -30.82 -5.00 -7.46
CA ASP A 37 -30.25 -4.62 -8.74
C ASP A 37 -31.32 -4.45 -9.84
N ASP A 38 -32.41 -5.20 -9.73
CA ASP A 38 -33.52 -5.14 -10.68
C ASP A 38 -34.61 -4.16 -10.23
N GLU A 39 -35.01 -4.16 -8.95
CA GLU A 39 -36.12 -3.37 -8.40
C GLU A 39 -35.68 -2.02 -7.82
N GLY A 40 -34.44 -1.92 -7.37
CA GLY A 40 -33.91 -0.76 -6.63
C GLY A 40 -34.07 -0.90 -5.11
N ALA A 41 -33.18 -0.25 -4.36
CA ALA A 41 -33.22 -0.23 -2.89
C ALA A 41 -32.61 1.07 -2.35
N PRO A 42 -33.39 2.16 -2.23
CA PRO A 42 -32.87 3.49 -1.89
C PRO A 42 -32.09 3.55 -0.57
N ILE A 43 -32.50 2.77 0.43
CA ILE A 43 -31.82 2.73 1.74
C ILE A 43 -30.48 2.00 1.61
N ALA A 44 -30.47 0.81 0.98
CA ALA A 44 -29.25 0.05 0.75
C ALA A 44 -28.26 0.81 -0.15
N GLU A 45 -28.76 1.55 -1.14
CA GLU A 45 -27.96 2.42 -2.00
C GLU A 45 -27.22 3.48 -1.18
N ARG A 46 -27.92 4.19 -0.28
CA ARG A 46 -27.30 5.17 0.61
C ARG A 46 -26.21 4.55 1.48
N LEU A 47 -26.44 3.34 1.98
CA LEU A 47 -25.46 2.61 2.80
C LEU A 47 -24.19 2.31 1.99
N LEU A 48 -24.32 1.83 0.75
CA LEU A 48 -23.19 1.57 -0.13
C LEU A 48 -22.40 2.86 -0.44
N LEU A 49 -23.11 3.96 -0.72
CA LEU A 49 -22.48 5.25 -1.00
C LEU A 49 -21.73 5.81 0.22
N LEU A 50 -22.30 5.67 1.42
CA LEU A 50 -21.65 6.04 2.67
C LEU A 50 -20.42 5.16 2.93
N TRP A 51 -20.51 3.86 2.63
CA TRP A 51 -19.40 2.94 2.76
C TRP A 51 -18.25 3.26 1.81
N ASP A 52 -18.54 3.64 0.55
CA ASP A 52 -17.53 3.94 -0.47
C ASP A 52 -16.82 5.29 -0.24
N SER A 53 -17.36 6.22 0.54
CA SER A 53 -16.77 7.55 0.69
C SER A 53 -16.50 7.88 2.17
N LYS A 54 -15.46 7.26 2.72
CA LYS A 54 -15.05 7.47 4.12
C LYS A 54 -13.93 8.50 4.22
N HIS A 55 -14.25 9.66 4.79
CA HIS A 55 -13.26 10.68 5.08
C HIS A 55 -12.40 10.24 6.27
N VAL A 56 -11.10 10.54 6.21
CA VAL A 56 -10.18 10.29 7.33
C VAL A 56 -10.24 11.49 8.25
N ASN A 57 -10.96 11.36 9.36
CA ASN A 57 -11.11 12.43 10.35
C ASN A 57 -10.00 12.36 11.41
N HIS A 58 -8.77 12.66 11.01
CA HIS A 58 -7.60 12.67 11.89
C HIS A 58 -6.75 13.90 11.57
N ASP A 59 -6.12 14.51 12.58
CA ASP A 59 -5.23 15.65 12.40
C ASP A 59 -4.14 15.36 11.36
N GLY A 60 -4.00 16.26 10.38
CA GLY A 60 -3.07 16.11 9.25
C GLY A 60 -3.60 15.28 8.08
N TRP A 61 -4.81 14.73 8.19
CA TRP A 61 -5.48 13.95 7.14
C TRP A 61 -6.67 14.68 6.51
N ASP A 62 -6.80 15.99 6.75
CA ASP A 62 -7.85 16.81 6.16
C ASP A 62 -7.88 16.66 4.63
N GLY A 63 -9.04 16.31 4.08
CA GLY A 63 -9.25 16.10 2.65
C GLY A 63 -8.82 14.74 2.11
N PHE A 64 -8.34 13.82 2.96
CA PHE A 64 -8.14 12.43 2.58
C PHE A 64 -9.45 11.62 2.63
N LEU A 65 -9.62 10.76 1.63
CA LEU A 65 -10.81 9.94 1.42
C LEU A 65 -10.40 8.50 1.07
N PHE A 66 -10.98 7.51 1.73
CA PHE A 66 -10.96 6.14 1.26
C PHE A 66 -12.18 5.89 0.37
N SER A 67 -11.90 5.47 -0.87
CA SER A 67 -12.93 5.06 -1.83
C SER A 67 -12.44 3.92 -2.71
N ARG A 68 -13.28 2.90 -2.90
CA ARG A 68 -12.97 1.68 -3.65
C ARG A 68 -11.66 1.00 -3.23
N GLY A 69 -11.35 1.02 -1.93
CA GLY A 69 -10.09 0.45 -1.39
C GLY A 69 -8.82 1.24 -1.72
N ILE A 70 -8.95 2.47 -2.20
CA ILE A 70 -7.84 3.36 -2.55
C ILE A 70 -7.90 4.59 -1.65
N LEU A 71 -6.74 5.03 -1.15
CA LEU A 71 -6.62 6.31 -0.46
C LEU A 71 -6.48 7.43 -1.48
N ARG A 72 -7.25 8.51 -1.32
CA ARG A 72 -7.29 9.64 -2.26
C ARG A 72 -7.11 10.96 -1.52
N TYR A 73 -6.47 11.91 -2.17
CA TYR A 73 -6.39 13.31 -1.75
C TYR A 73 -6.43 14.18 -3.01
N LYS A 74 -7.50 14.95 -3.19
CA LYS A 74 -7.77 15.70 -4.43
C LYS A 74 -7.65 14.77 -5.67
N ASN A 75 -6.72 15.04 -6.57
CA ASN A 75 -6.48 14.26 -7.79
C ASN A 75 -5.46 13.11 -7.62
N ARG A 76 -4.85 12.98 -6.43
CA ARG A 76 -3.84 11.95 -6.15
C ARG A 76 -4.50 10.68 -5.60
N ARG A 77 -3.92 9.54 -5.94
CA ARG A 77 -4.40 8.20 -5.58
C ARG A 77 -3.23 7.37 -5.06
N TRP A 78 -3.45 6.65 -3.98
CA TRP A 78 -2.50 5.69 -3.42
C TRP A 78 -3.19 4.34 -3.32
N THR A 79 -2.74 3.41 -4.15
CA THR A 79 -3.19 2.02 -4.11
C THR A 79 -2.51 1.29 -2.94
N PRO A 80 -3.05 0.14 -2.50
CA PRO A 80 -2.42 -0.67 -1.46
C PRO A 80 -0.96 -1.05 -1.79
N CYS A 81 -0.65 -1.36 -3.05
CA CYS A 81 0.71 -1.69 -3.45
C CYS A 81 1.66 -0.49 -3.36
N MET A 82 1.21 0.73 -3.70
CA MET A 82 2.02 1.94 -3.53
C MET A 82 2.29 2.24 -2.05
N LEU A 83 1.27 2.13 -1.20
CA LEU A 83 1.44 2.32 0.24
C LEU A 83 2.42 1.31 0.83
N LYS A 84 2.36 0.05 0.38
CA LYS A 84 3.30 -0.99 0.79
C LYS A 84 4.72 -0.70 0.30
N ALA A 85 4.89 -0.24 -0.95
CA ALA A 85 6.21 0.14 -1.47
C ALA A 85 6.82 1.29 -0.66
N ILE A 86 6.05 2.36 -0.40
CA ILE A 86 6.49 3.48 0.43
C ILE A 86 6.91 3.02 1.83
N HIS A 87 6.16 2.08 2.42
CA HIS A 87 6.51 1.51 3.72
C HIS A 87 7.83 0.74 3.67
N ASN A 88 8.00 -0.16 2.70
CA ASN A 88 9.23 -0.95 2.54
C ASN A 88 10.45 -0.06 2.27
N GLU A 89 10.32 0.93 1.38
CA GLU A 89 11.40 1.89 1.10
C GLU A 89 11.81 2.65 2.37
N ARG A 90 10.85 3.00 3.23
CA ARG A 90 11.13 3.64 4.51
C ARG A 90 11.91 2.71 5.45
N GLU A 91 11.54 1.44 5.52
CA GLU A 91 12.28 0.46 6.32
C GLU A 91 13.71 0.26 5.83
N GLU A 92 13.92 0.19 4.51
CA GLU A 92 15.25 0.11 3.91
C GLU A 92 16.10 1.36 4.21
N LEU A 93 15.51 2.55 4.08
CA LEU A 93 16.19 3.80 4.44
C LEU A 93 16.58 3.83 5.92
N ASP A 94 15.71 3.37 6.81
CA ASP A 94 16.01 3.31 8.24
C ASP A 94 17.11 2.28 8.54
N ALA A 95 17.13 1.13 7.86
CA ALA A 95 18.19 0.14 7.96
C ALA A 95 19.54 0.70 7.49
N LEU A 96 19.57 1.35 6.32
CA LEU A 96 20.77 2.00 5.79
C LEU A 96 21.26 3.13 6.71
N ARG A 97 20.36 3.94 7.28
CA ARG A 97 20.71 4.99 8.26
C ARG A 97 21.36 4.41 9.51
N ARG A 98 20.86 3.28 10.02
CA ARG A 98 21.47 2.57 11.15
C ARG A 98 22.85 2.05 10.80
N GLU A 99 23.01 1.48 9.60
CA GLU A 99 24.30 0.96 9.14
C GLU A 99 25.34 2.08 8.96
N ILE A 100 24.96 3.20 8.33
CA ILE A 100 25.83 4.38 8.24
C ILE A 100 26.22 4.89 9.63
N SER A 101 25.27 4.93 10.56
CA SER A 101 25.53 5.35 11.94
C SER A 101 26.52 4.40 12.63
N ARG A 102 26.38 3.09 12.43
CA ARG A 102 27.32 2.07 12.93
C ARG A 102 28.73 2.24 12.33
N LEU A 103 28.82 2.50 11.02
CA LEU A 103 30.09 2.69 10.32
C LEU A 103 30.81 3.98 10.73
N LYS A 104 30.05 5.03 11.07
CA LYS A 104 30.59 6.29 11.59
C LYS A 104 31.12 6.20 13.02
N THR A 105 30.80 5.14 13.76
CA THR A 105 31.38 4.89 15.08
C THR A 105 32.85 4.45 14.96
N TRP A 106 33.67 4.75 15.96
CA TRP A 106 35.10 4.36 15.99
C TRP A 106 35.33 2.87 15.73
N ARG A 107 34.44 2.00 16.23
CA ARG A 107 34.47 0.56 15.92
C ARG A 107 34.23 0.28 14.43
N GLY A 108 33.29 0.96 13.79
CA GLY A 108 32.99 0.82 12.36
C GLY A 108 34.12 1.31 11.46
N LEU A 109 34.76 2.43 11.82
CA LEU A 109 35.95 2.94 11.13
C LEU A 109 37.12 1.97 11.22
N PHE A 110 37.29 1.31 12.37
CA PHE A 110 38.32 0.28 12.56
C PHE A 110 38.07 -0.93 11.64
N THR A 111 36.84 -1.45 11.58
CA THR A 111 36.46 -2.57 10.70
C THR A 111 36.67 -2.23 9.23
N PHE A 112 36.27 -1.03 8.80
CA PHE A 112 36.46 -0.56 7.42
C PHE A 112 37.95 -0.43 7.06
N SER A 113 38.75 0.08 7.98
CA SER A 113 40.20 0.22 7.78
C SER A 113 40.89 -1.13 7.66
N VAL A 114 40.52 -2.11 8.50
CA VAL A 114 41.01 -3.50 8.41
C VAL A 114 40.58 -4.15 7.10
N TYR A 115 39.31 -4.01 6.70
CA TYR A 115 38.81 -4.55 5.42
C TYR A 115 39.57 -3.97 4.22
N LYS A 116 39.79 -2.65 4.20
CA LYS A 116 40.56 -1.98 3.15
C LYS A 116 42.02 -2.44 3.11
N ALA A 117 42.66 -2.60 4.27
CA ALA A 117 44.03 -3.11 4.37
C ALA A 117 44.15 -4.54 3.84
N VAL A 118 43.23 -5.44 4.21
CA VAL A 118 43.17 -6.82 3.71
C VAL A 118 43.01 -6.85 2.19
N ASN A 119 42.10 -6.04 1.63
CA ASN A 119 41.90 -5.97 0.18
C ASN A 119 43.11 -5.38 -0.57
N CYS A 120 43.78 -4.36 -0.02
CA CYS A 120 45.03 -3.85 -0.58
C CYS A 120 46.13 -4.93 -0.60
N VAL A 121 46.29 -5.69 0.49
CA VAL A 121 47.25 -6.81 0.55
C VAL A 121 46.89 -7.90 -0.46
N ARG A 122 45.61 -8.23 -0.60
CA ARG A 122 45.12 -9.24 -1.56
C ARG A 122 45.38 -8.83 -3.01
N HIS A 123 45.08 -7.58 -3.36
CA HIS A 123 45.39 -7.02 -4.68
C HIS A 123 46.91 -6.95 -4.94
N HIS A 124 47.71 -6.66 -3.91
CA HIS A 124 49.15 -6.64 -4.07
C HIS A 124 49.74 -8.05 -4.29
N LYS A 125 49.27 -9.06 -3.56
CA LYS A 125 49.65 -10.47 -3.76
C LYS A 125 49.25 -10.97 -5.15
N ALA A 126 48.04 -10.65 -5.60
CA ALA A 126 47.56 -10.99 -6.94
C ALA A 126 48.43 -10.38 -8.06
N ARG A 127 48.85 -9.11 -7.91
CA ARG A 127 49.78 -8.46 -8.87
C ARG A 127 51.19 -9.04 -8.85
N ARG A 128 51.62 -9.67 -7.76
CA ARG A 128 52.94 -10.33 -7.64
C ARG A 128 52.90 -11.83 -7.97
N GLY A 129 51.76 -12.36 -8.43
CA GLY A 129 51.62 -13.79 -8.78
C GLY A 129 51.74 -14.76 -7.60
N LEU A 130 51.59 -14.27 -6.37
CA LEU A 130 51.68 -15.09 -5.16
C LEU A 130 50.31 -15.72 -4.87
N LYS A 131 50.26 -17.05 -4.67
CA LYS A 131 49.03 -17.75 -4.28
C LYS A 131 48.53 -17.23 -2.93
N ILE A 132 47.22 -17.06 -2.85
CA ILE A 132 46.51 -16.69 -1.63
C ILE A 132 46.04 -18.02 -1.04
N ASP A 133 46.71 -18.49 0.01
CA ASP A 133 46.24 -19.61 0.84
C ASP A 133 45.03 -19.18 1.71
#